data_AF-A0A6G0V0M6-F1
#
_entry.id   AF-A0A6G0V0M6-F1
#
_cell.length_a   1.000
_cell.length_b   1.000
_cell.length_c   1.000
_cell.angle_alpha   90.00
_cell.angle_beta   90.00
_cell.angle_gamma   90.00
#
_symmetry.space_group_name_H-M   'P 1'
#
loop_
_entity.id
_entity.type
_entity.pdbx_description
1 polymer ?
#
loop_
_entity_poly.entity_id
_entity_poly.type
_entity_poly.pdbx_seq_one_letter_code
_entity_poly.pdbx_strand_id
1 'polypeptide(L)'
;MKTFLLFLLVGVVGAAPGCITYPCAPEVAGADVVFLIDTSLSMGADNFAGIQNMLYTLAGDFKNFGSGNDNNRMAFITFSQDATTYGGLDAATSASAVNTTISKLTYDQFDLREITKALTSEESTMNLRSSAKKLLVAFISNPFTGTEPSANGLLDKVRGKYDALLAVGVGSKAIQFAYNDVTTISGTPQDAFFVTSKDQIDFVRLWIVTNACKNYHASTPAATTTPAVTQPTGLPDNCMLNTLNYDIYLVVDTSNQMSTDDFTALKQSVIDFVREYSVNDGKTQFGLVGVSVDPQRYYTGFHTGQTMSSLVNALNLITQEPSSGQAFDLALKVIDVAYLATYGSDSKTQLVIYFSGNTNFDTDPSSDVSSLKSKYNVNFVTVQYSSKADKDKLSKISGSGCTFDATDSAKRAALGFSLESLTCT
;
A
#
# COMPACT_ATOMS: atom_id res chain seq x y z
N MET A 1 26.71 67.47 -19.75
CA MET A 1 25.71 66.87 -18.85
C MET A 1 24.43 66.64 -19.63
N LYS A 2 24.18 65.38 -20.05
CA LYS A 2 22.95 64.97 -20.72
C LYS A 2 22.33 63.85 -19.90
N THR A 3 21.17 64.13 -19.32
CA THR A 3 20.34 63.24 -18.53
C THR A 3 19.63 62.27 -19.49
N PHE A 4 19.83 60.96 -19.31
CA PHE A 4 19.04 59.94 -20.00
C PHE A 4 18.09 59.29 -18.98
N LEU A 5 16.79 59.43 -19.25
CA LEU A 5 15.71 58.67 -18.62
C LEU A 5 15.92 57.17 -18.91
N LEU A 6 15.98 56.36 -17.86
CA LEU A 6 15.93 54.90 -17.99
C LEU A 6 14.49 54.43 -17.77
N PHE A 7 13.89 53.87 -18.81
CA PHE A 7 12.58 53.21 -18.78
C PHE A 7 12.64 51.98 -17.87
N LEU A 8 11.72 51.88 -16.91
CA LEU A 8 11.51 50.70 -16.09
C LEU A 8 10.67 49.70 -16.91
N LEU A 9 11.31 48.67 -17.48
CA LEU A 9 10.60 47.51 -18.02
C LEU A 9 10.13 46.66 -16.82
N VAL A 10 8.82 46.63 -16.57
CA VAL A 10 8.20 45.64 -15.68
C VAL A 10 8.23 44.31 -16.42
N GLY A 11 9.20 43.46 -16.08
CA GLY A 11 9.22 42.08 -16.52
C GLY A 11 8.05 41.33 -15.88
N VAL A 12 7.13 40.86 -16.71
CA VAL A 12 6.12 39.87 -16.32
C VAL A 12 6.88 38.59 -15.95
N VAL A 13 7.00 38.32 -14.65
CA VAL A 13 7.47 37.02 -14.17
C VAL A 13 6.37 36.02 -14.50
N GLY A 14 6.52 35.32 -15.64
CA GLY A 14 5.76 34.12 -15.90
C GLY A 14 6.00 33.14 -14.76
N ALA A 15 4.92 32.71 -14.11
CA ALA A 15 4.96 31.62 -13.16
C ALA A 15 5.52 30.39 -13.90
N ALA A 16 6.77 30.03 -13.59
CA ALA A 16 7.26 28.70 -13.93
C ALA A 16 6.40 27.69 -13.14
N PRO A 17 5.89 26.62 -13.76
CA PRO A 17 5.36 25.50 -13.00
C PRO A 17 6.49 25.04 -12.08
N GLY A 18 6.23 25.02 -10.77
CA GLY A 18 7.18 24.49 -9.81
C GLY A 18 7.50 23.04 -10.17
N CYS A 19 8.63 22.83 -10.84
CA CYS A 19 9.23 21.52 -10.94
C CYS A 19 9.63 21.11 -9.53
N ILE A 20 8.84 20.24 -8.91
CA ILE A 20 9.32 19.44 -7.78
C ILE A 20 10.47 18.62 -8.34
N THR A 21 11.70 19.06 -8.09
CA THR A 21 12.90 18.31 -8.41
C THR A 21 13.02 17.19 -7.39
N TYR A 22 12.45 16.03 -7.72
CA TYR A 22 12.80 14.78 -7.05
C TYR A 22 14.31 14.54 -7.28
N PRO A 23 15.09 14.19 -6.25
CA PRO A 23 16.52 13.95 -6.39
C PRO A 23 16.87 12.73 -7.28
N CYS A 24 15.87 12.06 -7.87
CA CYS A 24 16.02 11.12 -8.98
C CYS A 24 14.92 11.39 -10.01
N ALA A 25 15.17 12.31 -10.94
CA ALA A 25 14.45 12.39 -12.21
C ALA A 25 14.82 11.17 -13.09
N PRO A 26 13.97 10.74 -14.05
CA PRO A 26 13.96 9.41 -14.66
C PRO A 26 15.04 9.19 -15.73
N GLU A 27 16.29 9.55 -15.42
CA GLU A 27 17.44 8.96 -16.06
C GLU A 27 18.02 7.93 -15.09
N VAL A 28 17.33 6.79 -14.98
CA VAL A 28 17.95 5.58 -14.44
C VAL A 28 19.05 5.22 -15.43
N ALA A 29 20.26 5.75 -15.26
CA ALA A 29 21.39 5.38 -16.10
C ALA A 29 21.97 4.07 -15.55
N GLY A 30 22.03 3.04 -16.39
CA GLY A 30 22.70 1.78 -16.06
C GLY A 30 21.94 0.83 -15.12
N ALA A 31 20.69 0.47 -15.43
CA ALA A 31 19.96 -0.58 -14.69
C ALA A 31 19.76 -1.89 -15.46
N ASP A 32 19.80 -3.00 -14.74
CA ASP A 32 19.32 -4.32 -15.15
C ASP A 32 18.04 -4.63 -14.38
N VAL A 33 16.91 -4.74 -15.08
CA VAL A 33 15.61 -4.98 -14.46
C VAL A 33 14.99 -6.28 -14.98
N VAL A 34 14.66 -7.18 -14.06
CA VAL A 34 14.03 -8.47 -14.37
C VAL A 34 12.62 -8.48 -13.83
N PHE A 35 11.65 -8.82 -14.68
CA PHE A 35 10.25 -8.94 -14.29
C PHE A 35 9.85 -10.40 -14.18
N LEU A 36 9.29 -10.80 -13.04
CA LEU A 36 8.60 -12.08 -12.87
C LEU A 36 7.09 -11.83 -12.97
N ILE A 37 6.40 -12.47 -13.89
CA ILE A 37 4.99 -12.16 -14.20
C ILE A 37 4.14 -13.40 -14.06
N ASP A 38 3.26 -13.42 -13.07
CA ASP A 38 2.25 -14.46 -12.90
C ASP A 38 1.28 -14.44 -14.10
N THR A 39 1.22 -15.54 -14.83
CA THR A 39 0.33 -15.77 -16.00
C THR A 39 -0.74 -16.80 -15.71
N SER A 40 -0.97 -17.13 -14.44
CA SER A 40 -1.99 -18.08 -14.00
C SER A 40 -3.41 -17.54 -14.18
N LEU A 41 -4.40 -18.43 -14.19
CA LEU A 41 -5.81 -18.10 -14.38
C LEU A 41 -6.32 -16.99 -13.43
N SER A 42 -5.76 -16.90 -12.22
CA SER A 42 -6.14 -15.91 -11.22
C SER A 42 -5.68 -14.48 -11.54
N MET A 43 -4.69 -14.30 -12.42
CA MET A 43 -4.28 -12.97 -12.87
C MET A 43 -5.43 -12.28 -13.61
N GLY A 44 -6.11 -13.01 -14.48
CA GLY A 44 -7.18 -12.46 -15.32
C GLY A 44 -6.63 -11.70 -16.54
N ALA A 45 -7.32 -11.81 -17.67
CA ALA A 45 -6.88 -11.23 -18.94
C ALA A 45 -6.73 -9.71 -18.89
N ASP A 46 -7.65 -9.03 -18.22
CA ASP A 46 -7.67 -7.57 -18.06
C ASP A 46 -6.45 -7.05 -17.28
N ASN A 47 -6.11 -7.69 -16.17
CA ASN A 47 -4.95 -7.31 -15.38
C ASN A 47 -3.65 -7.63 -16.12
N PHE A 48 -3.56 -8.79 -16.77
CA PHE A 48 -2.39 -9.15 -17.57
C PHE A 48 -2.16 -8.14 -18.72
N ALA A 49 -3.21 -7.76 -19.44
CA ALA A 49 -3.14 -6.72 -20.45
C ALA A 49 -2.72 -5.36 -19.86
N GLY A 50 -3.22 -5.03 -18.66
CA GLY A 50 -2.78 -3.85 -17.91
C GLY A 50 -1.29 -3.89 -17.56
N ILE A 51 -0.76 -5.03 -17.11
CA ILE A 51 0.67 -5.22 -16.85
C ILE A 51 1.47 -5.01 -18.14
N GLN A 52 1.06 -5.61 -19.26
CA GLN A 52 1.72 -5.39 -20.55
C GLN A 52 1.77 -3.90 -20.90
N ASN A 53 0.63 -3.20 -20.86
CA ASN A 53 0.54 -1.77 -21.17
C ASN A 53 1.42 -0.89 -20.25
N MET A 54 1.44 -1.21 -18.96
CA MET A 54 2.29 -0.52 -18.00
C MET A 54 3.78 -0.74 -18.32
N LEU A 55 4.18 -1.97 -18.67
CA LEU A 55 5.56 -2.29 -19.07
C LEU A 55 5.98 -1.58 -20.36
N TYR A 56 5.08 -1.46 -21.35
CA TYR A 56 5.31 -0.66 -22.57
C TYR A 56 5.67 0.79 -22.21
N THR A 57 4.91 1.36 -21.27
CA THR A 57 5.10 2.74 -20.84
C THR A 57 6.38 2.90 -20.03
N LEU A 58 6.67 1.96 -19.11
CA LEU A 58 7.88 1.95 -18.30
C LEU A 58 9.16 1.79 -19.16
N ALA A 59 9.11 0.97 -20.21
CA ALA A 59 10.20 0.87 -21.18
C ALA A 59 10.44 2.20 -21.90
N GLY A 60 9.38 2.98 -22.18
CA GLY A 60 9.49 4.34 -22.71
C GLY A 60 10.20 5.31 -21.76
N ASP A 61 10.00 5.15 -20.45
CA ASP A 61 10.59 6.02 -19.42
C ASP A 61 12.07 5.79 -19.19
N PHE A 62 12.51 4.53 -19.14
CA PHE A 62 13.89 4.20 -18.80
C PHE A 62 14.87 4.74 -19.83
N LYS A 63 14.47 4.79 -21.11
CA LYS A 63 15.30 5.26 -22.25
C LYS A 63 16.67 4.54 -22.31
N ASN A 64 17.49 4.88 -23.31
CA ASN A 64 18.90 4.45 -23.41
C ASN A 64 19.17 2.95 -23.22
N PHE A 65 18.46 2.08 -23.92
CA PHE A 65 18.70 0.63 -23.86
C PHE A 65 19.97 0.22 -24.62
N GLY A 66 20.62 -0.86 -24.18
CA GLY A 66 21.80 -1.40 -24.85
C GLY A 66 22.79 -2.12 -23.94
N SER A 67 23.97 -2.40 -24.49
CA SER A 67 24.99 -3.21 -23.84
C SER A 67 26.06 -2.41 -23.08
N GLY A 68 26.16 -1.08 -23.25
CA GLY A 68 27.11 -0.24 -22.52
C GLY A 68 26.79 -0.13 -21.02
N ASN A 69 27.73 0.36 -20.21
CA ASN A 69 27.58 0.41 -18.75
C ASN A 69 26.45 1.34 -18.28
N ASP A 70 26.21 2.43 -19.00
CA ASP A 70 25.19 3.43 -18.66
C ASP A 70 23.82 3.12 -19.29
N ASN A 71 23.72 2.02 -20.04
CA ASN A 71 22.48 1.62 -20.71
C ASN A 71 21.53 0.86 -19.79
N ASN A 72 20.24 0.92 -20.07
CA ASN A 72 19.22 0.11 -19.42
C ASN A 72 19.01 -1.24 -20.12
N ARG A 73 18.62 -2.23 -19.34
CA ARG A 73 18.36 -3.59 -19.77
C ARG A 73 17.13 -4.13 -19.06
N MET A 74 16.25 -4.81 -19.80
CA MET A 74 15.04 -5.43 -19.28
C MET A 74 14.92 -6.87 -19.77
N ALA A 75 14.50 -7.76 -18.88
CA ALA A 75 14.14 -9.14 -19.20
C ALA A 75 12.86 -9.53 -18.47
N PHE A 76 12.13 -10.50 -19.03
CA PHE A 76 10.82 -10.91 -18.52
C PHE A 76 10.79 -12.43 -18.37
N ILE A 77 10.25 -12.91 -17.26
CA ILE A 77 10.01 -14.32 -17.00
C ILE A 77 8.55 -14.44 -16.62
N THR A 78 7.74 -15.10 -17.43
CA THR A 78 6.38 -15.45 -17.02
C THR A 78 6.39 -16.75 -16.24
N PHE A 79 5.42 -16.93 -15.34
CA PHE A 79 5.23 -18.20 -14.66
C PHE A 79 3.76 -18.53 -14.40
N SER A 80 3.45 -19.80 -14.59
CA SER A 80 2.21 -20.41 -14.12
C SER A 80 2.48 -21.88 -13.76
N GLN A 81 2.13 -22.84 -14.62
CA GLN A 81 2.58 -24.23 -14.48
C GLN A 81 4.08 -24.37 -14.74
N ASP A 82 4.59 -23.68 -15.75
CA ASP A 82 6.02 -23.61 -16.09
C ASP A 82 6.46 -22.15 -16.14
N ALA A 83 7.77 -21.92 -16.24
CA ALA A 83 8.33 -20.59 -16.43
C ALA A 83 8.90 -20.42 -17.84
N THR A 84 8.61 -19.28 -18.46
CA THR A 84 9.10 -18.95 -19.80
C THR A 84 9.86 -17.63 -19.77
N THR A 85 11.09 -17.63 -20.27
CA THR A 85 11.92 -16.42 -20.37
C THR A 85 11.75 -15.76 -21.72
N TYR A 86 11.51 -14.45 -21.71
CA TYR A 86 11.36 -13.62 -22.90
C TYR A 86 12.45 -12.55 -22.93
N GLY A 87 13.34 -12.70 -23.91
CA GLY A 87 14.53 -11.87 -24.05
C GLY A 87 15.59 -12.18 -23.00
N GLY A 88 16.81 -11.72 -23.25
CA GLY A 88 17.88 -11.62 -22.26
C GLY A 88 18.16 -10.15 -21.94
N LEU A 89 18.81 -9.88 -20.82
CA LEU A 89 19.15 -8.50 -20.42
C LEU A 89 19.97 -7.78 -21.51
N ASP A 90 20.79 -8.48 -22.29
CA ASP A 90 21.59 -7.94 -23.38
C ASP A 90 20.91 -7.97 -24.77
N ALA A 91 19.67 -8.48 -24.86
CA ALA A 91 19.02 -8.72 -26.14
C ALA A 91 18.44 -7.45 -26.80
N ALA A 92 17.96 -6.49 -26.00
CA ALA A 92 17.27 -5.31 -26.50
C ALA A 92 18.18 -4.07 -26.55
N THR A 93 18.20 -3.40 -27.70
CA THR A 93 19.01 -2.19 -27.95
C THR A 93 18.19 -0.90 -28.01
N SER A 94 16.87 -0.98 -27.82
CA SER A 94 15.97 0.18 -27.80
C SER A 94 14.68 -0.14 -27.04
N ALA A 95 13.95 0.89 -26.61
CA ALA A 95 12.62 0.72 -26.03
C ALA A 95 11.66 -0.01 -26.99
N SER A 96 11.77 0.24 -28.30
CA SER A 96 10.98 -0.48 -29.32
C SER A 96 11.28 -1.98 -29.38
N ALA A 97 12.54 -2.38 -29.20
CA ALA A 97 12.93 -3.78 -29.12
C ALA A 97 12.40 -4.46 -27.83
N VAL A 98 12.42 -3.75 -26.70
CA VAL A 98 11.79 -4.20 -25.46
C VAL A 98 10.28 -4.37 -25.65
N ASN A 99 9.63 -3.38 -26.25
CA ASN A 99 8.20 -3.40 -26.60
C ASN A 99 7.81 -4.57 -27.52
N THR A 100 8.71 -4.98 -28.43
CA THR A 100 8.54 -6.17 -29.27
C THR A 100 8.70 -7.47 -28.49
N THR A 101 9.40 -7.45 -27.36
CA THR A 101 9.50 -8.59 -26.44
C THR A 101 8.25 -8.66 -25.55
N ILE A 102 7.77 -7.53 -25.04
CA ILE A 102 6.56 -7.43 -24.23
C ILE A 102 5.31 -7.92 -25.00
N SER A 103 5.21 -7.66 -26.31
CA SER A 103 4.08 -8.16 -27.13
C SER A 103 4.05 -9.68 -27.26
N LYS A 104 5.16 -10.37 -26.99
CA LYS A 104 5.26 -11.83 -27.10
C LYS A 104 4.93 -12.55 -25.80
N LEU A 105 4.81 -11.83 -24.68
CA LEU A 105 4.40 -12.43 -23.42
C LEU A 105 3.02 -13.08 -23.60
N THR A 106 2.88 -14.33 -23.15
CA THR A 106 1.62 -15.08 -23.25
C THR A 106 0.90 -15.14 -21.90
N TYR A 107 -0.43 -15.14 -21.95
CA TYR A 107 -1.26 -15.38 -20.78
C TYR A 107 -1.67 -16.86 -20.75
N ASP A 108 -0.94 -17.65 -19.96
CA ASP A 108 -0.95 -19.11 -20.01
C ASP A 108 -2.19 -19.75 -19.37
N GLN A 109 -2.83 -19.06 -18.42
CA GLN A 109 -4.15 -19.40 -17.86
C GLN A 109 -4.22 -20.74 -17.12
N PHE A 110 -3.10 -21.32 -16.68
CA PHE A 110 -3.15 -22.49 -15.79
C PHE A 110 -3.45 -22.09 -14.36
N ASP A 111 -4.03 -23.01 -13.59
CA ASP A 111 -4.33 -22.78 -12.17
C ASP A 111 -3.09 -22.81 -11.27
N LEU A 112 -1.91 -23.17 -11.78
CA LEU A 112 -0.67 -23.26 -11.00
C LEU A 112 0.11 -21.93 -11.02
N ARG A 113 0.84 -21.67 -9.94
CA ARG A 113 1.65 -20.48 -9.67
C ARG A 113 3.03 -20.90 -9.14
N GLU A 114 3.81 -21.55 -10.00
CA GLU A 114 5.11 -22.15 -9.66
C GLU A 114 6.27 -21.12 -9.68
N ILE A 115 6.27 -20.17 -8.73
CA ILE A 115 7.29 -19.09 -8.67
C ILE A 115 8.73 -19.61 -8.60
N THR A 116 8.96 -20.77 -7.98
CA THR A 116 10.29 -21.38 -7.87
C THR A 116 10.87 -21.76 -9.24
N LYS A 117 10.03 -22.06 -10.24
CA LYS A 117 10.48 -22.24 -11.62
C LYS A 117 10.95 -20.93 -12.24
N ALA A 118 10.26 -19.81 -11.98
CA ALA A 118 10.71 -18.49 -12.40
C ALA A 118 12.03 -18.09 -11.72
N LEU A 119 12.17 -18.33 -10.41
CA LEU A 119 13.42 -18.07 -9.68
C LEU A 119 14.57 -18.95 -10.18
N THR A 120 14.30 -20.20 -10.55
CA THR A 120 15.30 -21.10 -11.16
C THR A 120 15.71 -20.61 -12.55
N SER A 121 14.74 -20.15 -13.34
CA SER A 121 15.00 -19.54 -14.65
C SER A 121 15.83 -18.27 -14.51
N GLU A 122 15.49 -17.40 -13.55
CA GLU A 122 16.25 -16.19 -13.24
C GLU A 122 17.70 -16.54 -12.90
N GLU A 123 17.92 -17.52 -12.02
CA GLU A 123 19.26 -17.96 -11.62
C GLU A 123 20.11 -18.43 -12.80
N SER A 124 19.51 -19.20 -13.70
CA SER A 124 20.22 -19.87 -14.78
C SER A 124 20.37 -19.05 -16.05
N THR A 125 19.53 -18.02 -16.27
CA THR A 125 19.46 -17.28 -17.53
C THR A 125 19.83 -15.80 -17.42
N MET A 126 19.79 -15.20 -16.23
CA MET A 126 20.02 -13.76 -16.08
C MET A 126 21.48 -13.42 -15.82
N ASN A 127 22.12 -12.77 -16.79
CA ASN A 127 23.49 -12.27 -16.68
C ASN A 127 23.51 -10.78 -16.26
N LEU A 128 23.47 -10.54 -14.95
CA LEU A 128 23.45 -9.21 -14.35
C LEU A 128 24.84 -8.55 -14.41
N ARG A 129 24.92 -7.31 -14.92
CA ARG A 129 26.14 -6.50 -14.93
C ARG A 129 26.54 -6.11 -13.53
N SER A 130 27.82 -6.25 -13.20
CA SER A 130 28.36 -5.83 -11.90
C SER A 130 28.21 -4.32 -11.64
N SER A 131 28.29 -3.49 -12.68
CA SER A 131 28.20 -2.02 -12.59
C SER A 131 26.76 -1.49 -12.57
N ALA A 132 25.76 -2.31 -12.91
CA ALA A 132 24.38 -1.87 -13.02
C ALA A 132 23.69 -1.84 -11.67
N LYS A 133 22.66 -0.99 -11.56
CA LYS A 133 21.61 -1.15 -10.55
C LYS A 133 20.77 -2.36 -10.92
N LYS A 134 20.55 -3.27 -9.96
CA LYS A 134 19.87 -4.54 -10.23
C LYS A 134 18.54 -4.55 -9.51
N LEU A 135 17.45 -4.63 -10.28
CA LEU A 135 16.10 -4.68 -9.75
C LEU A 135 15.39 -5.94 -10.22
N LEU A 136 14.68 -6.61 -9.32
CA LEU A 136 13.71 -7.64 -9.67
C LEU A 136 12.32 -7.16 -9.27
N VAL A 137 11.33 -7.27 -10.15
CA VAL A 137 9.94 -6.90 -9.88
C VAL A 137 9.03 -8.10 -10.15
N ALA A 138 8.29 -8.56 -9.16
CA ALA A 138 7.37 -9.69 -9.29
C ALA A 138 5.90 -9.22 -9.29
N PHE A 139 5.09 -9.68 -10.24
CA PHE A 139 3.64 -9.54 -10.25
C PHE A 139 2.99 -10.86 -9.85
N ILE A 140 2.16 -10.83 -8.80
CA ILE A 140 1.61 -12.03 -8.15
C ILE A 140 0.11 -11.81 -7.96
N SER A 141 -0.72 -12.71 -8.47
CA SER A 141 -2.18 -12.57 -8.37
C SER A 141 -2.77 -13.23 -7.12
N ASN A 142 -2.25 -14.40 -6.76
CA ASN A 142 -2.73 -15.28 -5.70
C ASN A 142 -1.57 -16.08 -5.08
N PRO A 143 -1.79 -16.79 -3.96
CA PRO A 143 -0.77 -17.64 -3.35
C PRO A 143 -0.15 -18.65 -4.30
N PHE A 144 1.13 -18.94 -4.09
CA PHE A 144 1.85 -19.96 -4.84
C PHE A 144 1.25 -21.35 -4.60
N THR A 145 1.19 -22.19 -5.64
CA THR A 145 0.62 -23.56 -5.54
C THR A 145 1.68 -24.64 -5.36
N GLY A 146 2.95 -24.25 -5.47
CA GLY A 146 4.09 -25.14 -5.58
C GLY A 146 4.98 -25.12 -4.36
N THR A 147 6.26 -25.39 -4.58
CA THR A 147 7.26 -25.24 -3.51
C THR A 147 7.35 -23.79 -3.09
N GLU A 148 7.26 -23.55 -1.78
CA GLU A 148 7.47 -22.23 -1.17
C GLU A 148 8.82 -21.64 -1.63
N PRO A 149 8.87 -20.38 -2.06
CA PRO A 149 10.11 -19.79 -2.60
C PRO A 149 11.25 -19.76 -1.57
N SER A 150 10.92 -19.76 -0.27
CA SER A 150 11.88 -19.77 0.84
C SER A 150 12.41 -21.15 1.22
N ALA A 151 11.78 -22.25 0.78
CA ALA A 151 12.03 -23.59 1.34
C ALA A 151 13.47 -24.11 1.17
N ASN A 152 14.17 -23.69 0.11
CA ASN A 152 15.45 -24.27 -0.29
C ASN A 152 16.58 -23.22 -0.44
N GLY A 153 16.42 -22.02 0.13
CA GLY A 153 17.38 -20.92 0.00
C GLY A 153 17.52 -20.35 -1.43
N LEU A 154 16.71 -20.81 -2.38
CA LEU A 154 16.72 -20.31 -3.76
C LEU A 154 16.37 -18.82 -3.80
N LEU A 155 15.30 -18.41 -3.11
CA LEU A 155 14.93 -16.99 -3.03
C LEU A 155 16.03 -16.14 -2.41
N ASP A 156 16.71 -16.61 -1.36
CA ASP A 156 17.81 -15.87 -0.74
C ASP A 156 19.01 -15.72 -1.70
N LYS A 157 19.32 -16.79 -2.45
CA LYS A 157 20.34 -16.76 -3.50
C LYS A 157 20.00 -15.74 -4.59
N VAL A 158 18.74 -15.73 -5.05
CA VAL A 158 18.24 -14.76 -6.02
C VAL A 158 18.34 -13.35 -5.44
N ARG A 159 17.79 -13.12 -4.24
CA ARG A 159 17.79 -11.83 -3.54
C ARG A 159 19.19 -11.25 -3.40
N GLY A 160 20.19 -12.06 -3.08
CA GLY A 160 21.59 -11.63 -2.96
C GLY A 160 22.21 -11.06 -4.25
N LYS A 161 21.60 -11.26 -5.42
CA LYS A 161 22.05 -10.70 -6.70
C LYS A 161 21.54 -9.29 -6.97
N TYR A 162 20.46 -8.88 -6.32
CA TYR A 162 19.74 -7.65 -6.64
C TYR A 162 19.95 -6.58 -5.55
N ASP A 163 19.86 -5.31 -5.95
CA ASP A 163 19.83 -4.19 -5.00
C ASP A 163 18.46 -4.09 -4.30
N ALA A 164 17.38 -4.50 -4.99
CA ALA A 164 16.03 -4.57 -4.44
C ALA A 164 15.17 -5.62 -5.16
N LEU A 165 14.27 -6.25 -4.40
CA LEU A 165 13.18 -7.09 -4.91
C LEU A 165 11.87 -6.38 -4.59
N LEU A 166 11.17 -5.93 -5.62
CA LEU A 166 9.85 -5.33 -5.52
C LEU A 166 8.80 -6.38 -5.85
N ALA A 167 7.65 -6.34 -5.17
CA ALA A 167 6.55 -7.25 -5.47
C ALA A 167 5.22 -6.50 -5.55
N VAL A 168 4.36 -6.94 -6.46
CA VAL A 168 3.07 -6.33 -6.75
C VAL A 168 1.99 -7.39 -6.65
N GLY A 169 1.10 -7.26 -5.66
CA GLY A 169 -0.12 -8.04 -5.58
C GLY A 169 -1.17 -7.50 -6.55
N VAL A 170 -1.65 -8.32 -7.48
CA VAL A 170 -2.55 -7.89 -8.56
C VAL A 170 -3.91 -8.58 -8.49
N GLY A 171 -4.96 -7.78 -8.46
CA GLY A 171 -6.35 -8.22 -8.45
C GLY A 171 -7.01 -8.02 -7.09
N SER A 172 -8.34 -7.99 -7.10
CA SER A 172 -9.19 -7.65 -5.94
C SER A 172 -9.01 -8.55 -4.72
N LYS A 173 -8.38 -9.71 -4.92
CA LYS A 173 -8.14 -10.72 -3.89
C LYS A 173 -6.66 -10.87 -3.52
N ALA A 174 -5.74 -10.19 -4.21
CA ALA A 174 -4.31 -10.32 -3.98
C ALA A 174 -3.92 -9.91 -2.56
N ILE A 175 -4.52 -8.84 -2.02
CA ILE A 175 -4.25 -8.44 -0.64
C ILE A 175 -4.87 -9.37 0.41
N GLN A 176 -5.90 -10.12 0.02
CA GLN A 176 -6.55 -11.08 0.90
C GLN A 176 -5.73 -12.38 0.97
N PHE A 177 -5.29 -12.88 -0.18
CA PHE A 177 -4.70 -14.21 -0.27
C PHE A 177 -3.19 -14.17 -0.47
N ALA A 178 -2.69 -13.33 -1.38
CA ALA A 178 -1.28 -13.33 -1.79
C ALA A 178 -0.37 -12.42 -0.95
N TYR A 179 -0.84 -11.82 0.14
CA TYR A 179 -0.04 -10.84 0.89
C TYR A 179 1.29 -11.43 1.37
N ASN A 180 1.24 -12.63 1.96
CA ASN A 180 2.44 -13.31 2.46
C ASN A 180 3.38 -13.70 1.32
N ASP A 181 2.85 -14.15 0.19
CA ASP A 181 3.63 -14.49 -1.00
C ASP A 181 4.34 -13.26 -1.58
N VAL A 182 3.61 -12.15 -1.75
CA VAL A 182 4.12 -10.86 -2.23
C VAL A 182 5.23 -10.36 -1.31
N THR A 183 4.99 -10.35 0.01
CA THR A 183 5.97 -9.87 0.98
C THR A 183 7.13 -10.84 1.22
N THR A 184 6.91 -12.13 1.00
CA THR A 184 8.00 -13.11 0.99
C THR A 184 8.97 -12.80 -0.13
N ILE A 185 8.48 -12.50 -1.35
CA ILE A 185 9.33 -12.11 -2.48
C ILE A 185 10.01 -10.77 -2.25
N SER A 186 9.28 -9.74 -1.84
CA SER A 186 9.88 -8.41 -1.63
C SER A 186 10.82 -8.38 -0.42
N GLY A 187 10.57 -9.24 0.57
CA GLY A 187 11.35 -9.32 1.82
C GLY A 187 10.94 -8.29 2.86
N THR A 188 10.24 -7.22 2.45
CA THR A 188 9.69 -6.21 3.35
C THR A 188 8.38 -5.63 2.81
N PRO A 189 7.42 -5.25 3.68
CA PRO A 189 6.15 -4.66 3.24
C PRO A 189 6.28 -3.34 2.46
N GLN A 190 7.35 -2.56 2.67
CA GLN A 190 7.58 -1.30 1.95
C GLN A 190 7.89 -1.51 0.46
N ASP A 191 8.42 -2.68 0.13
CA ASP A 191 8.74 -3.09 -1.23
C ASP A 191 7.60 -3.93 -1.86
N ALA A 192 6.41 -3.90 -1.22
CA ALA A 192 5.19 -4.50 -1.72
C ALA A 192 4.17 -3.43 -2.10
N PHE A 193 3.58 -3.55 -3.29
CA PHE A 193 2.49 -2.72 -3.76
C PHE A 193 1.27 -3.58 -4.10
N PHE A 194 0.06 -3.07 -3.93
CA PHE A 194 -1.16 -3.82 -4.23
C PHE A 194 -2.08 -3.00 -5.12
N VAL A 195 -2.60 -3.65 -6.15
CA VAL A 195 -3.58 -3.08 -7.08
C VAL A 195 -4.77 -4.03 -7.19
N THR A 196 -5.98 -3.51 -7.06
CA THR A 196 -7.21 -4.32 -7.04
C THR A 196 -7.79 -4.54 -8.43
N SER A 197 -7.39 -3.72 -9.41
CA SER A 197 -7.87 -3.77 -10.79
C SER A 197 -6.86 -3.22 -11.81
N LYS A 198 -7.13 -3.46 -13.10
CA LYS A 198 -6.30 -2.98 -14.21
C LYS A 198 -6.08 -1.46 -14.21
N ASP A 199 -7.06 -0.69 -13.73
CA ASP A 199 -7.02 0.77 -13.78
C ASP A 199 -5.99 1.35 -12.80
N GLN A 200 -5.59 0.58 -11.79
CA GLN A 200 -4.56 0.94 -10.84
C GLN A 200 -3.16 0.50 -11.25
N ILE A 201 -3.04 -0.40 -12.24
CA ILE A 201 -1.74 -0.97 -12.64
C ILE A 201 -0.80 0.12 -13.18
N ASP A 202 -1.31 1.17 -13.82
CA ASP A 202 -0.49 2.28 -14.29
C ASP A 202 0.22 3.05 -13.16
N PHE A 203 -0.29 3.00 -11.92
CA PHE A 203 0.41 3.59 -10.75
C PHE A 203 1.63 2.79 -10.32
N VAL A 204 1.68 1.49 -10.64
CA VAL A 204 2.82 0.62 -10.34
C VAL A 204 4.08 1.15 -11.02
N ARG A 205 3.97 1.69 -12.23
CA ARG A 205 5.08 2.31 -12.97
C ARG A 205 5.77 3.40 -12.15
N LEU A 206 4.99 4.34 -11.60
CA LEU A 206 5.53 5.45 -10.80
C LEU A 206 6.15 4.93 -9.49
N TRP A 207 5.50 3.94 -8.88
CA TRP A 207 6.01 3.29 -7.68
C TRP A 207 7.34 2.56 -7.93
N ILE A 208 7.48 1.82 -9.03
CA ILE A 208 8.74 1.16 -9.43
C ILE A 208 9.84 2.19 -9.61
N VAL A 209 9.60 3.26 -10.37
CA VAL A 209 10.62 4.31 -10.60
C VAL A 209 11.04 4.95 -9.28
N THR A 210 10.12 5.12 -8.33
CA THR A 210 10.39 5.72 -7.01
C THR A 210 11.22 4.79 -6.11
N ASN A 211 10.89 3.49 -6.06
CA ASN A 211 11.54 2.53 -5.17
C ASN A 211 12.78 1.85 -5.78
N ALA A 212 13.00 1.95 -7.09
CA ALA A 212 14.20 1.45 -7.76
C ALA A 212 15.49 2.25 -7.39
N CYS A 213 15.36 3.39 -6.71
CA CYS A 213 16.49 4.24 -6.33
C CYS A 213 17.05 3.87 -4.95
N LYS A 214 18.33 3.48 -4.91
CA LYS A 214 19.08 3.20 -3.66
C LYS A 214 19.01 4.43 -2.72
N ASN A 215 18.60 4.21 -1.47
CA ASN A 215 18.38 5.21 -0.39
C ASN A 215 16.99 5.89 -0.31
N TYR A 216 15.94 5.41 -1.00
CA TYR A 216 14.57 5.90 -0.71
C TYR A 216 13.99 5.34 0.60
N HIS A 217 14.45 4.17 1.04
CA HIS A 217 14.29 3.81 2.44
C HIS A 217 15.30 4.65 3.22
N ALA A 218 14.83 5.79 3.75
CA ALA A 218 15.42 6.35 4.94
C ALA A 218 15.74 5.17 5.85
N SER A 219 17.03 5.00 6.20
CA SER A 219 17.47 4.05 7.20
C SER A 219 16.44 4.07 8.31
N THR A 220 15.69 2.98 8.48
CA THR A 220 14.72 2.87 9.54
C THR A 220 15.50 3.22 10.80
N PRO A 221 15.14 4.28 11.55
CA PRO A 221 15.81 4.52 12.81
C PRO A 221 15.75 3.21 13.57
N ALA A 222 16.93 2.72 13.99
CA ALA A 222 17.01 1.56 14.86
C ALA A 222 15.94 1.72 15.92
N ALA A 223 15.07 0.71 16.07
CA ALA A 223 13.87 0.77 16.89
C ALA A 223 14.18 1.53 18.18
N THR A 224 13.74 2.80 18.24
CA THR A 224 13.83 3.55 19.47
C THR A 224 12.98 2.74 20.43
N THR A 225 13.59 2.26 21.51
CA THR A 225 12.87 1.60 22.59
C THR A 225 11.65 2.44 22.87
N THR A 226 10.47 1.90 22.54
CA THR A 226 9.21 2.59 22.76
C THR A 226 9.23 2.99 24.24
N PRO A 227 9.09 4.27 24.59
CA PRO A 227 8.88 4.65 25.97
C PRO A 227 7.77 3.77 26.53
N ALA A 228 7.92 3.29 27.77
CA ALA A 228 6.84 2.57 28.43
C ALA A 228 5.56 3.43 28.30
N VAL A 229 4.48 2.84 27.78
CA VAL A 229 3.20 3.52 27.59
C VAL A 229 2.81 4.17 28.91
N THR A 230 2.96 5.49 29.00
CA THR A 230 2.45 6.27 30.13
C THR A 230 0.99 6.53 29.87
N GLN A 231 0.13 5.84 30.61
CA GLN A 231 -1.32 6.00 30.49
C GLN A 231 -1.72 7.49 30.51
N PRO A 232 -2.63 7.93 29.61
CA PRO A 232 -3.15 9.28 29.60
C PRO A 232 -3.69 9.69 30.97
N THR A 233 -3.28 10.87 31.45
CA THR A 233 -3.78 11.43 32.71
C THR A 233 -5.26 11.78 32.57
N GLY A 234 -6.11 11.22 33.44
CA GLY A 234 -7.56 11.52 33.47
C GLY A 234 -8.47 10.35 33.05
N LEU A 235 -7.91 9.22 32.61
CA LEU A 235 -8.68 7.98 32.48
C LEU A 235 -9.04 7.40 33.87
N PRO A 236 -10.16 6.65 33.99
CA PRO A 236 -10.50 5.96 35.24
C PRO A 236 -9.36 5.06 35.73
N ASP A 237 -9.09 5.05 37.04
CA ASP A 237 -7.99 4.28 37.66
C ASP A 237 -8.02 2.77 37.35
N ASN A 238 -9.20 2.24 37.00
CA ASN A 238 -9.39 0.83 36.65
C ASN A 238 -9.28 0.54 35.14
N CYS A 239 -9.16 1.55 34.28
CA CYS A 239 -8.94 1.33 32.86
C CYS A 239 -7.46 1.39 32.52
N MET A 240 -6.83 0.24 32.32
CA MET A 240 -5.46 0.17 31.82
C MET A 240 -5.47 -0.23 30.35
N LEU A 241 -5.20 0.72 29.43
CA LEU A 241 -5.24 0.50 27.98
C LEU A 241 -4.37 -0.67 27.50
N ASN A 242 -3.25 -0.92 28.20
CA ASN A 242 -2.35 -2.05 27.94
C ASN A 242 -2.92 -3.44 28.32
N THR A 243 -4.02 -3.47 29.08
CA THR A 243 -4.73 -4.70 29.47
C THR A 243 -5.99 -4.95 28.66
N LEU A 244 -6.41 -3.97 27.86
CA LEU A 244 -7.58 -4.12 27.00
C LEU A 244 -7.35 -5.21 25.96
N ASN A 245 -8.45 -5.83 25.53
CA ASN A 245 -8.44 -6.97 24.62
C ASN A 245 -9.44 -6.75 23.48
N TYR A 246 -9.09 -5.84 22.57
CA TYR A 246 -9.90 -5.49 21.42
C TYR A 246 -9.32 -5.99 20.11
N ASP A 247 -10.19 -6.24 19.15
CA ASP A 247 -9.84 -6.17 17.74
C ASP A 247 -10.46 -4.91 17.15
N ILE A 248 -9.61 -3.95 16.78
CA ILE A 248 -10.01 -2.62 16.30
C ILE A 248 -9.75 -2.52 14.80
N TYR A 249 -10.80 -2.28 14.03
CA TYR A 249 -10.74 -2.11 12.59
C TYR A 249 -10.77 -0.62 12.25
N LEU A 250 -9.62 -0.09 11.89
CA LEU A 250 -9.45 1.30 11.49
C LEU A 250 -9.86 1.44 10.03
N VAL A 251 -10.88 2.28 9.77
CA VAL A 251 -11.27 2.70 8.42
C VAL A 251 -10.92 4.17 8.26
N VAL A 252 -10.04 4.48 7.31
CA VAL A 252 -9.51 5.83 7.11
C VAL A 252 -9.96 6.34 5.74
N ASP A 253 -10.70 7.44 5.71
CA ASP A 253 -11.04 8.15 4.48
C ASP A 253 -9.77 8.67 3.80
N THR A 254 -9.45 8.12 2.64
CA THR A 254 -8.30 8.49 1.80
C THR A 254 -8.69 9.48 0.71
N SER A 255 -9.95 9.87 0.59
CA SER A 255 -10.40 10.77 -0.48
C SER A 255 -9.78 12.18 -0.41
N ASN A 256 -9.87 12.90 -1.53
CA ASN A 256 -9.47 14.30 -1.67
C ASN A 256 -10.41 15.30 -0.96
N GLN A 257 -11.38 14.83 -0.16
CA GLN A 257 -12.35 15.71 0.48
C GLN A 257 -11.77 16.46 1.68
N MET A 258 -10.65 16.01 2.22
CA MET A 258 -9.83 16.73 3.18
C MET A 258 -8.69 17.48 2.49
N SER A 259 -8.19 18.57 3.09
CA SER A 259 -6.91 19.14 2.64
C SER A 259 -5.77 18.16 2.92
N THR A 260 -4.64 18.30 2.23
CA THR A 260 -3.45 17.46 2.48
C THR A 260 -2.93 17.62 3.90
N ASP A 261 -3.02 18.82 4.47
CA ASP A 261 -2.63 19.10 5.87
C ASP A 261 -3.59 18.40 6.86
N ASP A 262 -4.90 18.45 6.59
CA ASP A 262 -5.88 17.75 7.41
C ASP A 262 -5.71 16.23 7.34
N PHE A 263 -5.47 15.70 6.14
CA PHE A 263 -5.21 14.27 5.96
C PHE A 263 -3.92 13.84 6.67
N THR A 264 -2.87 14.66 6.63
CA THR A 264 -1.63 14.42 7.39
C THR A 264 -1.90 14.43 8.89
N ALA A 265 -2.69 15.38 9.38
CA ALA A 265 -3.11 15.44 10.78
C ALA A 265 -3.98 14.24 11.19
N LEU A 266 -4.84 13.75 10.29
CA LEU A 266 -5.65 12.54 10.52
C LEU A 266 -4.74 11.33 10.74
N LYS A 267 -3.79 11.10 9.82
CA LYS A 267 -2.81 10.02 9.97
C LYS A 267 -2.09 10.10 11.31
N GLN A 268 -1.64 11.30 11.69
CA GLN A 268 -0.96 11.49 12.97
C GLN A 268 -1.88 11.18 14.16
N SER A 269 -3.13 11.64 14.12
CA SER A 269 -4.11 11.38 15.20
C SER A 269 -4.39 9.88 15.36
N VAL A 270 -4.47 9.13 14.27
CA VAL A 270 -4.63 7.66 14.31
C VAL A 270 -3.36 7.00 14.87
N ILE A 271 -2.17 7.46 14.48
CA ILE A 271 -0.89 6.96 15.02
C ILE A 271 -0.79 7.20 16.53
N ASP A 272 -1.16 8.39 16.99
CA ASP A 272 -1.10 8.75 18.41
C ASP A 272 -2.09 7.90 19.20
N PHE A 273 -3.32 7.73 18.72
CA PHE A 273 -4.31 6.85 19.33
C PHE A 273 -3.82 5.40 19.48
N VAL A 274 -3.26 4.78 18.42
CA VAL A 274 -2.85 3.37 18.52
C VAL A 274 -1.65 3.16 19.43
N ARG A 275 -0.79 4.18 19.63
CA ARG A 275 0.42 4.11 20.45
C ARG A 275 0.14 3.94 21.94
N GLU A 276 -1.06 4.27 22.39
CA GLU A 276 -1.48 4.12 23.78
C GLU A 276 -1.83 2.67 24.16
N TYR A 277 -1.84 1.75 23.19
CA TYR A 277 -2.17 0.34 23.41
C TYR A 277 -0.92 -0.54 23.41
N SER A 278 -1.02 -1.68 24.11
CA SER A 278 -0.10 -2.80 23.90
C SER A 278 -0.52 -3.61 22.69
N VAL A 279 0.29 -3.55 21.64
CA VAL A 279 0.00 -4.13 20.32
C VAL A 279 0.89 -5.35 20.06
N ASN A 280 0.32 -6.53 20.27
CA ASN A 280 0.90 -7.84 20.02
C ASN A 280 -0.19 -8.93 20.00
N ASP A 281 0.18 -10.14 19.57
CA ASP A 281 -0.74 -11.28 19.57
C ASP A 281 -1.28 -11.56 20.98
N GLY A 282 -2.61 -11.75 21.06
CA GLY A 282 -3.32 -11.96 22.33
C GLY A 282 -3.57 -10.70 23.17
N LYS A 283 -3.27 -9.51 22.64
CA LYS A 283 -3.66 -8.20 23.21
C LYS A 283 -4.56 -7.44 22.24
N THR A 284 -4.71 -6.12 22.43
CA THR A 284 -5.40 -5.28 21.45
C THR A 284 -4.69 -5.33 20.09
N GLN A 285 -5.43 -5.63 19.03
CA GLN A 285 -4.91 -5.73 17.68
C GLN A 285 -5.70 -4.86 16.70
N PHE A 286 -5.03 -4.43 15.63
CA PHE A 286 -5.56 -3.43 14.70
C PHE A 286 -5.59 -3.92 13.26
N GLY A 287 -6.77 -3.98 12.66
CA GLY A 287 -6.93 -4.06 11.20
C GLY A 287 -6.96 -2.66 10.60
N LEU A 288 -6.53 -2.51 9.34
CA LEU A 288 -6.47 -1.20 8.68
C LEU A 288 -7.03 -1.28 7.25
N VAL A 289 -7.91 -0.34 6.92
CA VAL A 289 -8.53 -0.17 5.59
C VAL A 289 -8.58 1.32 5.25
N GLY A 290 -7.94 1.73 4.16
CA GLY A 290 -8.18 3.04 3.53
C GLY A 290 -9.40 2.97 2.61
N VAL A 291 -10.14 4.06 2.45
CA VAL A 291 -11.34 4.08 1.59
C VAL A 291 -11.49 5.41 0.85
N SER A 292 -11.66 5.32 -0.47
CA SER A 292 -12.23 6.37 -1.31
C SER A 292 -13.27 5.76 -2.27
N VAL A 293 -12.99 5.71 -3.58
CA VAL A 293 -13.89 5.05 -4.56
C VAL A 293 -13.85 3.53 -4.46
N ASP A 294 -12.79 2.99 -3.87
CA ASP A 294 -12.65 1.59 -3.49
C ASP A 294 -11.93 1.48 -2.12
N PRO A 295 -12.09 0.35 -1.41
CA PRO A 295 -11.36 0.10 -0.19
C PRO A 295 -10.01 -0.56 -0.46
N GLN A 296 -8.97 -0.08 0.21
CA GLN A 296 -7.65 -0.70 0.24
C GLN A 296 -7.35 -1.20 1.64
N ARG A 297 -7.19 -2.52 1.81
CA ARG A 297 -6.68 -3.09 3.06
C ARG A 297 -5.20 -2.75 3.23
N TYR A 298 -4.71 -2.61 4.45
CA TYR A 298 -3.29 -2.51 4.75
C TYR A 298 -2.90 -3.62 5.73
N TYR A 299 -1.76 -4.26 5.49
CA TYR A 299 -1.30 -5.29 6.41
C TYR A 299 -0.62 -4.66 7.62
N THR A 300 -1.03 -5.16 8.77
CA THR A 300 -0.55 -4.70 10.07
C THR A 300 0.06 -5.85 10.88
N GLY A 301 0.03 -7.09 10.37
CA GLY A 301 0.36 -8.31 11.14
C GLY A 301 -0.80 -8.84 12.00
N PHE A 302 -2.02 -8.36 11.80
CA PHE A 302 -3.20 -8.72 12.60
C PHE A 302 -3.36 -10.23 12.82
N HIS A 303 -3.34 -10.67 14.09
CA HIS A 303 -3.34 -12.08 14.56
C HIS A 303 -2.21 -12.98 14.02
N THR A 304 -1.22 -12.39 13.34
CA THR A 304 -0.10 -13.11 12.71
C THR A 304 1.22 -12.39 13.02
N GLY A 305 1.50 -12.11 14.29
CA GLY A 305 2.72 -11.43 14.72
C GLY A 305 2.65 -9.91 14.63
N GLN A 306 1.48 -9.32 14.91
CA GLN A 306 1.32 -7.85 14.88
C GLN A 306 2.28 -7.21 15.88
N THR A 307 2.92 -6.11 15.48
CA THR A 307 3.72 -5.26 16.38
C THR A 307 3.29 -3.81 16.22
N MET A 308 3.65 -2.97 17.21
CA MET A 308 3.48 -1.53 17.07
C MET A 308 4.18 -0.98 15.82
N SER A 309 5.38 -1.50 15.50
CA SER A 309 6.13 -1.06 14.32
C SER A 309 5.41 -1.43 13.01
N SER A 310 4.91 -2.66 12.87
CA SER A 310 4.17 -3.06 11.67
C SER A 310 2.89 -2.24 11.48
N LEU A 311 2.17 -1.94 12.57
CA LEU A 311 0.99 -1.09 12.54
C LEU A 311 1.29 0.36 12.16
N VAL A 312 2.27 1.01 12.80
CA VAL A 312 2.66 2.40 12.48
C VAL A 312 3.22 2.51 11.07
N ASN A 313 3.97 1.51 10.59
CA ASN A 313 4.43 1.46 9.20
C ASN A 313 3.25 1.41 8.23
N ALA A 314 2.24 0.56 8.48
CA ALA A 314 1.05 0.49 7.66
C ALA A 314 0.28 1.82 7.62
N LEU A 315 0.12 2.48 8.77
CA LEU A 315 -0.48 3.81 8.85
C LEU A 315 0.31 4.85 8.06
N ASN A 316 1.64 4.81 8.10
CA ASN A 316 2.49 5.70 7.32
C ASN A 316 2.38 5.47 5.80
N LEU A 317 2.07 4.26 5.34
CA LEU A 317 1.90 3.94 3.93
C LEU A 317 0.60 4.49 3.33
N ILE A 318 -0.41 4.83 4.13
CA ILE A 318 -1.67 5.37 3.61
C ILE A 318 -1.42 6.70 2.90
N THR A 319 -1.86 6.82 1.65
CA THR A 319 -1.80 8.07 0.88
C THR A 319 -3.18 8.63 0.60
N GLN A 320 -3.26 9.95 0.40
CA GLN A 320 -4.49 10.58 -0.05
C GLN A 320 -4.68 10.30 -1.54
N GLU A 321 -5.87 9.86 -1.90
CA GLU A 321 -6.30 9.60 -3.26
C GLU A 321 -6.90 10.87 -3.90
N PRO A 322 -6.78 11.02 -5.23
CA PRO A 322 -7.30 12.18 -5.93
C PRO A 322 -8.83 12.16 -6.11
N SER A 323 -9.52 11.10 -5.70
CA SER A 323 -10.96 10.91 -5.85
C SER A 323 -11.76 11.45 -4.66
N SER A 324 -13.04 11.73 -4.90
CA SER A 324 -13.99 12.19 -3.88
C SER A 324 -14.98 11.11 -3.42
N GLY A 325 -14.77 9.86 -3.84
CA GLY A 325 -15.70 8.75 -3.58
C GLY A 325 -15.65 8.25 -2.15
N GLN A 326 -16.67 7.46 -1.79
CA GLN A 326 -16.80 6.89 -0.45
C GLN A 326 -17.50 5.52 -0.48
N ALA A 327 -16.78 4.49 -0.90
CA ALA A 327 -17.20 3.09 -0.96
C ALA A 327 -17.12 2.40 0.42
N PHE A 328 -17.72 3.02 1.44
CA PHE A 328 -17.65 2.54 2.82
C PHE A 328 -18.35 1.17 3.00
N ASP A 329 -19.42 0.89 2.25
CA ASP A 329 -20.07 -0.43 2.26
C ASP A 329 -19.09 -1.55 1.82
N LEU A 330 -18.25 -1.26 0.81
CA LEU A 330 -17.21 -2.18 0.37
C LEU A 330 -16.10 -2.33 1.42
N ALA A 331 -15.72 -1.25 2.10
CA ALA A 331 -14.78 -1.33 3.23
C ALA A 331 -15.30 -2.24 4.35
N LEU A 332 -16.61 -2.19 4.64
CA LEU A 332 -17.25 -3.10 5.60
C LEU A 332 -17.22 -4.55 5.14
N LYS A 333 -17.40 -4.81 3.83
CA LYS A 333 -17.23 -6.16 3.27
C LYS A 333 -15.78 -6.65 3.36
N VAL A 334 -14.80 -5.77 3.17
CA VAL A 334 -13.38 -6.09 3.42
C VAL A 334 -13.19 -6.46 4.89
N ILE A 335 -13.76 -5.70 5.83
CA ILE A 335 -13.67 -6.01 7.26
C ILE A 335 -14.31 -7.36 7.60
N ASP A 336 -15.48 -7.64 7.04
CA ASP A 336 -16.17 -8.92 7.22
C ASP A 336 -15.26 -10.08 6.78
N VAL A 337 -14.89 -10.10 5.51
CA VAL A 337 -14.24 -11.25 4.91
C VAL A 337 -12.78 -11.39 5.35
N ALA A 338 -12.07 -10.28 5.55
CA ALA A 338 -10.64 -10.31 5.85
C ALA A 338 -10.31 -10.40 7.35
N TYR A 339 -11.27 -10.08 8.22
CA TYR A 339 -11.07 -10.10 9.67
C TYR A 339 -12.20 -10.82 10.42
N LEU A 340 -13.42 -10.28 10.42
CA LEU A 340 -14.50 -10.74 11.31
C LEU A 340 -14.95 -12.18 11.02
N ALA A 341 -14.97 -12.62 9.77
CA ALA A 341 -15.32 -13.98 9.41
C ALA A 341 -14.37 -15.03 10.01
N THR A 342 -13.14 -14.63 10.33
CA THR A 342 -12.13 -15.52 10.93
C THR A 342 -12.03 -15.31 12.45
N TYR A 343 -11.97 -14.05 12.90
CA TYR A 343 -11.63 -13.68 14.29
C TYR A 343 -12.80 -13.04 15.05
N GLY A 344 -13.89 -12.70 14.37
CA GLY A 344 -15.03 -11.97 14.96
C GLY A 344 -15.89 -12.80 15.92
N SER A 345 -15.60 -14.09 16.07
CA SER A 345 -16.20 -14.96 17.11
C SER A 345 -15.27 -15.21 18.29
N ASP A 346 -14.08 -14.60 18.31
CA ASP A 346 -13.13 -14.72 19.41
C ASP A 346 -13.67 -13.99 20.66
N SER A 347 -13.06 -14.26 21.82
CA SER A 347 -13.46 -13.62 23.08
C SER A 347 -13.09 -12.13 23.17
N LYS A 348 -12.59 -11.52 22.09
CA LYS A 348 -12.17 -10.12 22.04
C LYS A 348 -13.34 -9.21 21.70
N THR A 349 -13.31 -7.99 22.23
CA THR A 349 -14.28 -6.96 21.85
C THR A 349 -13.99 -6.46 20.45
N GLN A 350 -14.96 -6.54 19.56
CA GLN A 350 -14.84 -6.13 18.15
C GLN A 350 -15.26 -4.66 18.02
N LEU A 351 -14.43 -3.82 17.38
CA LEU A 351 -14.69 -2.38 17.23
C LEU A 351 -14.26 -1.87 15.86
N VAL A 352 -15.17 -1.26 15.10
CA VAL A 352 -14.85 -0.49 13.89
C VAL A 352 -14.75 0.99 14.25
N ILE A 353 -13.66 1.65 13.89
CA ILE A 353 -13.52 3.12 13.99
C ILE A 353 -13.35 3.69 12.60
N TYR A 354 -14.33 4.49 12.16
CA TYR A 354 -14.33 5.11 10.84
C TYR A 354 -14.01 6.60 10.93
N PHE A 355 -12.85 6.99 10.42
CA PHE A 355 -12.40 8.38 10.32
C PHE A 355 -12.76 8.93 8.95
N SER A 356 -13.66 9.91 8.92
CA SER A 356 -14.30 10.35 7.68
C SER A 356 -14.17 11.85 7.45
N GLY A 357 -13.68 12.20 6.25
CA GLY A 357 -13.68 13.57 5.74
C GLY A 357 -14.93 13.92 4.95
N ASN A 358 -15.67 12.92 4.45
CA ASN A 358 -16.95 13.12 3.76
C ASN A 358 -17.88 11.89 3.87
N THR A 359 -19.17 12.12 3.67
CA THR A 359 -20.20 11.06 3.69
C THR A 359 -20.96 10.97 2.38
N ASN A 360 -20.26 11.13 1.27
CA ASN A 360 -20.80 10.93 -0.08
C ASN A 360 -20.81 9.43 -0.41
N PHE A 361 -21.47 8.64 0.44
CA PHE A 361 -21.49 7.19 0.31
C PHE A 361 -22.02 6.78 -1.06
N ASP A 362 -21.25 5.96 -1.77
CA ASP A 362 -21.65 5.45 -3.09
C ASP A 362 -22.87 4.53 -2.94
N THR A 363 -22.93 3.78 -1.84
CA THR A 363 -24.07 2.96 -1.41
C THR A 363 -24.34 3.19 0.07
N ASP A 364 -25.61 3.21 0.48
CA ASP A 364 -25.98 3.35 1.90
C ASP A 364 -25.43 2.17 2.72
N PRO A 365 -24.53 2.41 3.71
CA PRO A 365 -23.88 1.34 4.46
C PRO A 365 -24.75 0.74 5.57
N SER A 366 -25.98 1.26 5.79
CA SER A 366 -26.80 0.92 6.96
C SER A 366 -27.12 -0.58 7.06
N SER A 367 -27.33 -1.26 5.92
CA SER A 367 -27.56 -2.71 5.89
C SER A 367 -26.32 -3.51 6.29
N ASP A 368 -25.15 -3.14 5.76
CA ASP A 368 -23.89 -3.82 6.06
C ASP A 368 -23.52 -3.62 7.54
N VAL A 369 -23.66 -2.40 8.07
CA VAL A 369 -23.46 -2.10 9.50
C VAL A 369 -24.38 -2.96 10.37
N SER A 370 -25.67 -3.03 10.05
CA SER A 370 -26.64 -3.82 10.81
C SER A 370 -26.33 -5.31 10.75
N SER A 371 -25.93 -5.81 9.58
CA SER A 371 -25.51 -7.19 9.38
C SER A 371 -24.30 -7.54 10.26
N LEU A 372 -23.24 -6.74 10.21
CA LEU A 372 -22.04 -6.98 11.01
C LEU A 372 -22.32 -6.92 12.51
N LYS A 373 -23.08 -5.92 12.98
CA LYS A 373 -23.51 -5.83 14.39
C LYS A 373 -24.21 -7.11 14.83
N SER A 374 -25.17 -7.60 14.02
CA SER A 374 -25.94 -8.81 14.36
C SER A 374 -25.11 -10.09 14.31
N LYS A 375 -24.16 -10.19 13.38
CA LYS A 375 -23.39 -11.41 13.12
C LYS A 375 -22.20 -11.57 14.07
N TYR A 376 -21.54 -10.47 14.44
CA TYR A 376 -20.27 -10.49 15.18
C TYR A 376 -20.30 -9.67 16.47
N ASN A 377 -21.43 -9.06 16.83
CA ASN A 377 -21.53 -8.16 17.98
C ASN A 377 -20.47 -7.03 17.94
N VAL A 378 -20.14 -6.55 16.74
CA VAL A 378 -19.13 -5.51 16.53
C VAL A 378 -19.69 -4.12 16.82
N ASN A 379 -18.92 -3.32 17.57
CA ASN A 379 -19.25 -1.94 17.89
C ASN A 379 -18.75 -0.99 16.80
N PHE A 380 -19.38 0.17 16.68
CA PHE A 380 -19.02 1.18 15.67
C PHE A 380 -18.80 2.54 16.31
N VAL A 381 -17.73 3.20 15.88
CA VAL A 381 -17.38 4.57 16.20
C VAL A 381 -17.13 5.32 14.90
N THR A 382 -17.56 6.56 14.84
CA THR A 382 -17.30 7.43 13.70
C THR A 382 -16.67 8.73 14.15
N VAL A 383 -15.71 9.22 13.38
CA VAL A 383 -15.03 10.49 13.60
C VAL A 383 -15.26 11.39 12.40
N GLN A 384 -15.94 12.51 12.63
CA GLN A 384 -16.12 13.58 11.65
C GLN A 384 -14.84 14.43 11.61
N TYR A 385 -13.97 14.17 10.64
CA TYR A 385 -12.66 14.83 10.56
C TYR A 385 -12.65 16.13 9.73
N SER A 386 -13.69 16.31 8.90
CA SER A 386 -13.94 17.51 8.11
C SER A 386 -15.41 17.88 8.13
N SER A 387 -15.71 19.18 8.04
CA SER A 387 -17.08 19.71 8.02
C SER A 387 -17.89 19.27 6.78
N LYS A 388 -17.22 18.68 5.78
CA LYS A 388 -17.87 18.07 4.61
C LYS A 388 -18.50 16.71 4.90
N ALA A 389 -18.11 16.04 5.99
CA ALA A 389 -18.78 14.84 6.46
C ALA A 389 -20.07 15.21 7.21
N ASP A 390 -21.19 14.60 6.83
CA ASP A 390 -22.48 14.80 7.48
C ASP A 390 -22.51 14.02 8.80
N LYS A 391 -22.59 14.75 9.92
CA LYS A 391 -22.60 14.17 11.27
C LYS A 391 -23.81 13.28 11.51
N ASP A 392 -24.97 13.60 10.95
CA ASP A 392 -26.18 12.80 11.14
C ASP A 392 -26.04 11.46 10.42
N LYS A 393 -25.46 11.45 9.22
CA LYS A 393 -25.14 10.20 8.51
C LYS A 393 -24.13 9.35 9.27
N LEU A 394 -23.08 9.95 9.84
CA LEU A 394 -22.12 9.23 10.69
C LEU A 394 -22.81 8.66 11.93
N SER A 395 -23.72 9.41 12.56
CA SER A 395 -24.45 8.96 13.73
C SER A 395 -25.42 7.81 13.46
N LYS A 396 -25.87 7.60 12.22
CA LYS A 396 -26.64 6.41 11.84
C LYS A 396 -25.78 5.14 11.86
N ILE A 397 -24.47 5.26 11.68
CA ILE A 397 -23.52 4.13 11.71
C ILE A 397 -23.18 3.75 13.16
N SER A 398 -22.71 4.72 13.94
CA SER A 398 -22.15 4.50 15.29
C SER A 398 -23.12 4.78 16.44
N GLY A 399 -24.15 5.59 16.20
CA GLY A 399 -24.95 6.22 17.26
C GLY A 399 -24.39 7.59 17.67
N SER A 400 -25.26 8.48 18.16
CA SER A 400 -24.88 9.85 18.53
C SER A 400 -23.82 9.92 19.63
N GLY A 401 -23.84 8.98 20.60
CA GLY A 401 -22.85 8.86 21.67
C GLY A 401 -21.47 8.36 21.21
N CYS A 402 -21.38 7.81 20.00
CA CYS A 402 -20.16 7.24 19.42
C CYS A 402 -19.71 7.99 18.15
N THR A 403 -20.22 9.22 17.95
CA THR A 403 -19.85 10.11 16.85
C THR A 403 -19.04 11.30 17.37
N PHE A 404 -17.73 11.26 17.14
CA PHE A 404 -16.80 12.31 17.57
C PHE A 404 -16.63 13.37 16.49
N ASP A 405 -16.49 14.63 16.92
CA ASP A 405 -16.19 15.76 16.06
C ASP A 405 -14.70 16.09 16.19
N ALA A 406 -13.98 16.08 15.06
CA ALA A 406 -12.56 16.42 14.93
C ALA A 406 -12.35 17.41 13.77
N THR A 407 -13.33 18.29 13.53
CA THR A 407 -13.35 19.21 12.39
C THR A 407 -12.38 20.39 12.51
N ASP A 408 -11.80 20.62 13.70
CA ASP A 408 -10.80 21.66 13.95
C ASP A 408 -9.65 21.16 14.83
N SER A 409 -8.57 21.95 14.91
CA SER A 409 -7.33 21.57 15.61
C SER A 409 -7.51 21.34 17.11
N ALA A 410 -8.37 22.10 17.78
CA ALA A 410 -8.61 21.93 19.22
C ALA A 410 -9.33 20.61 19.49
N LYS A 411 -10.32 20.28 18.66
CA LYS A 411 -11.04 19.00 18.76
C LYS A 411 -10.16 17.80 18.41
N ARG A 412 -9.29 17.93 17.40
CA ARG A 412 -8.31 16.88 17.04
C ARG A 412 -7.35 16.58 18.18
N ALA A 413 -6.88 17.61 18.89
CA ALA A 413 -6.02 17.43 20.05
C ALA A 413 -6.67 16.63 21.20
N ALA A 414 -8.00 16.68 21.32
CA ALA A 414 -8.76 15.93 22.31
C ALA A 414 -9.25 14.54 21.81
N LEU A 415 -9.04 14.24 20.53
CA LEU A 415 -9.62 13.04 19.90
C LEU A 415 -9.06 11.74 20.48
N GLY A 416 -7.74 11.65 20.65
CA GLY A 416 -7.08 10.46 21.23
C GLY A 416 -7.71 10.08 22.56
N PHE A 417 -7.68 11.01 23.52
CA PHE A 417 -8.28 10.84 24.84
C PHE A 417 -9.77 10.43 24.79
N SER A 418 -10.53 11.02 23.85
CA SER A 418 -11.96 10.70 23.71
C SER A 418 -12.18 9.26 23.23
N LEU A 419 -11.37 8.78 22.30
CA LEU A 419 -11.42 7.41 21.79
C LEU A 419 -10.91 6.40 22.83
N GLU A 420 -9.83 6.74 23.54
CA GLU A 420 -9.28 5.92 24.63
C GLU A 420 -10.29 5.74 25.76
N SER A 421 -10.93 6.83 26.19
CA SER A 421 -11.99 6.81 27.21
C SER A 421 -13.18 5.95 26.79
N LEU A 422 -13.52 5.93 25.50
CA LEU A 422 -14.57 5.06 24.99
C LEU A 422 -14.19 3.57 25.07
N THR A 423 -12.94 3.21 24.79
CA THR A 423 -12.49 1.81 24.93
C THR A 423 -12.36 1.34 26.38
N CYS A 424 -12.47 2.27 27.33
CA CYS A 424 -12.47 1.98 28.77
C CYS A 424 -13.86 1.63 29.34
N THR A 425 -14.94 1.85 28.57
CA THR A 425 -16.32 1.59 28.98
C THR A 425 -16.84 0.30 28.36
#